data_AF-A0A2X0QUR5-F1
#
_entry.id   AF-A0A2X0QUR5-F1
#
_cell.length_a   1.000
_cell.length_b   1.000
_cell.length_c   1.000
_cell.angle_alpha   90.00
_cell.angle_beta   90.00
_cell.angle_gamma   90.00
#
_symmetry.space_group_name_H-M   'P 1'
#
loop_
_entity.id
_entity.type
_entity.pdbx_description
1 polymer ?
#
loop_
_entity_poly.entity_id
_entity_poly.type
_entity_poly.pdbx_seq_one_letter_code
_entity_poly.pdbx_strand_id
1 'polypeptide(L)'
;MTDLFADGTISIHGAQENNLKDVSLDIPKHKTTVFAGLSGSGKSSLVFDTLAAVSRRELNETFPSFTQQYLPKYGQPEVNRIDNLPVAIVVEQKPIGRNSRSTLATYTGIYSVLRLMFSRIGQPWVGYSEWFSFNLPQGMCPKCQGLGFVDDIDER
;
A
#
# COMPACT_ATOMS: atom_id res chain seq x y z
N MET A 1 35.71 10.26 -4.60
CA MET A 1 34.31 10.70 -4.50
C MET A 1 33.57 9.96 -5.60
N THR A 2 32.95 8.82 -5.26
CA THR A 2 32.21 7.99 -6.22
C THR A 2 31.12 8.82 -6.87
N ASP A 3 31.01 8.73 -8.19
CA ASP A 3 29.98 9.43 -8.97
C ASP A 3 28.59 9.04 -8.43
N LEU A 4 27.93 9.99 -7.78
CA LEU A 4 26.65 9.77 -7.09
C LEU A 4 25.52 9.43 -8.06
N PHE A 5 25.72 9.64 -9.36
CA PHE A 5 24.72 9.51 -10.42
C PHE A 5 25.05 8.43 -11.47
N ALA A 6 26.04 7.58 -11.19
CA ALA A 6 26.44 6.50 -12.11
C ALA A 6 25.27 5.58 -12.53
N ASP A 7 24.29 5.36 -11.62
CA ASP A 7 23.13 4.50 -11.85
C ASP A 7 21.89 5.28 -12.36
N GLY A 8 22.04 6.56 -12.71
CA GLY A 8 20.99 7.46 -13.20
C GLY A 8 20.19 8.18 -12.11
N THR A 9 19.29 9.07 -12.54
CA THR A 9 18.50 9.95 -11.69
C THR A 9 17.00 9.87 -12.00
N ILE A 10 16.17 10.25 -11.02
CA ILE A 10 14.81 10.72 -11.24
C ILE A 10 14.90 12.25 -11.26
N SER A 11 14.59 12.86 -12.39
CA SER A 11 14.80 14.30 -12.60
C SER A 11 13.46 15.02 -12.58
N ILE A 12 13.28 15.91 -11.60
CA ILE A 12 12.04 16.66 -11.39
C ILE A 12 12.25 18.07 -11.91
N HIS A 13 11.31 18.56 -12.71
CA HIS A 13 11.36 19.90 -13.29
C HIS A 13 10.08 20.67 -12.95
N GLY A 14 10.27 21.77 -12.22
CA GLY A 14 9.23 22.76 -11.90
C GLY A 14 8.03 22.19 -11.16
N ALA A 15 8.25 21.52 -10.03
CA ALA A 15 7.16 21.08 -9.16
C ALA A 15 6.57 22.26 -8.38
N GLN A 16 5.26 22.43 -8.46
CA GLN A 16 4.48 23.55 -7.90
C GLN A 16 3.30 23.09 -7.04
N GLU A 17 3.08 21.77 -6.92
CA GLU A 17 2.02 21.18 -6.10
C GLU A 17 1.97 21.76 -4.66
N ASN A 18 0.77 22.19 -4.25
CA ASN A 18 0.50 22.84 -2.97
C ASN A 18 1.32 24.12 -2.75
N ASN A 19 2.37 24.04 -1.94
CA ASN A 19 3.20 25.19 -1.53
C ASN A 19 4.64 25.11 -2.09
N LEU A 20 4.87 24.20 -3.04
CA LEU A 20 6.16 24.12 -3.73
C LEU A 20 6.36 25.35 -4.61
N LYS A 21 7.60 25.84 -4.68
CA LYS A 21 7.97 27.06 -5.38
C LYS A 21 8.86 26.75 -6.59
N ASP A 22 8.26 26.14 -7.61
CA ASP A 22 8.95 25.77 -8.86
C ASP A 22 10.20 24.90 -8.64
N VAL A 23 10.04 23.84 -7.84
CA VAL A 23 11.16 23.03 -7.36
C VAL A 23 11.65 22.08 -8.47
N SER A 24 12.93 22.18 -8.80
CA SER A 24 13.62 21.25 -9.70
C SER A 24 14.80 20.59 -8.99
N LEU A 25 14.92 19.26 -9.06
CA LEU A 25 16.02 18.51 -8.42
C LEU A 25 16.17 17.12 -9.02
N ASP A 26 17.36 16.56 -8.85
CA ASP A 26 17.70 15.19 -9.24
C ASP A 26 17.79 14.27 -8.01
N ILE A 27 17.08 13.15 -8.05
CA ILE A 27 17.15 12.10 -7.03
C ILE A 27 17.99 10.95 -7.60
N PRO A 28 19.13 10.59 -6.98
CA PRO A 28 19.94 9.46 -7.46
C PRO A 28 19.18 8.14 -7.28
N LYS A 29 19.20 7.30 -8.32
CA LYS A 29 18.64 5.95 -8.25
C LYS A 29 19.56 5.04 -7.44
N HIS A 30 18.99 3.96 -6.89
CA HIS A 30 19.72 2.93 -6.12
C HIS A 30 20.47 3.46 -4.88
N LYS A 31 20.06 4.63 -4.37
CA LYS A 31 20.53 5.23 -3.12
C LYS A 31 19.35 5.50 -2.19
N THR A 32 19.63 5.57 -0.90
CA THR A 32 18.66 6.04 0.10
C THR A 32 18.69 7.56 0.16
N THR A 33 17.64 8.21 -0.33
CA THR A 33 17.49 9.67 -0.27
C THR A 33 16.55 10.04 0.87
N VAL A 34 16.99 11.00 1.71
CA VAL A 34 16.22 11.51 2.84
C VAL A 34 15.81 12.95 2.56
N PHE A 35 14.51 13.22 2.57
CA PHE A 35 13.97 14.58 2.51
C PHE A 35 13.78 15.10 3.94
N ALA A 36 14.64 16.03 4.36
CA ALA A 36 14.60 16.64 5.69
C ALA A 36 14.27 18.14 5.60
N GLY A 37 13.68 18.68 6.67
CA GLY A 37 13.26 20.09 6.73
C GLY A 37 12.12 20.32 7.71
N LEU A 38 11.87 21.58 8.07
CA LEU A 38 10.82 21.98 9.02
C LEU A 38 9.42 21.55 8.58
N SER A 39 8.49 21.40 9.52
CA SER A 39 7.08 21.13 9.18
C SER A 39 6.55 22.20 8.22
N GLY A 40 5.75 21.79 7.24
CA GLY A 40 5.22 22.70 6.20
C GLY A 40 6.22 23.08 5.10
N SER A 41 7.46 22.60 5.11
CA SER A 41 8.46 22.95 4.07
C SER A 41 8.20 22.35 2.67
N GLY A 42 7.11 21.60 2.47
CA GLY A 42 6.78 20.98 1.18
C GLY A 42 7.32 19.56 0.93
N LYS A 43 7.93 18.91 1.94
CA LYS A 43 8.47 17.53 1.78
C LYS A 43 7.40 16.53 1.35
N SER A 44 6.26 16.52 2.05
CA SER A 44 5.15 15.63 1.73
C SER A 44 4.52 15.97 0.39
N SER A 45 4.39 17.27 0.09
CA SER A 45 3.91 17.77 -1.21
C SER A 45 4.77 17.25 -2.37
N LEU A 46 6.09 17.25 -2.21
CA LEU A 46 7.02 16.74 -3.22
C LEU A 46 6.96 15.21 -3.33
N VAL A 47 7.07 14.49 -2.21
CA VAL A 47 7.23 13.02 -2.23
C VAL A 47 5.90 12.29 -2.49
N PHE A 48 4.85 12.65 -1.76
CA PHE A 48 3.57 11.93 -1.81
C PHE A 48 2.61 12.56 -2.82
N ASP A 49 2.41 13.87 -2.74
CA ASP A 49 1.38 14.55 -3.55
C ASP A 49 1.85 14.82 -4.98
N THR A 50 3.17 14.83 -5.24
CA THR A 50 3.74 14.96 -6.59
C THR A 50 4.28 13.63 -7.10
N LEU A 51 5.45 13.17 -6.61
CA LEU A 51 6.15 12.02 -7.18
C LEU A 51 5.31 10.74 -7.15
N ALA A 52 4.76 10.39 -5.99
CA ALA A 52 3.97 9.18 -5.87
C ALA A 52 2.62 9.28 -6.60
N ALA A 53 2.00 10.47 -6.61
CA ALA A 53 0.76 10.70 -7.34
C ALA A 53 0.95 10.56 -8.85
N VAL A 54 2.00 11.16 -9.43
CA VAL A 54 2.35 10.98 -10.86
C VAL A 54 2.59 9.52 -11.16
N SER A 55 3.48 8.86 -10.40
CA SER A 55 3.84 7.46 -10.63
C SER A 55 2.63 6.51 -10.58
N ARG A 56 1.74 6.69 -9.59
CA ARG A 56 0.54 5.86 -9.46
C ARG A 56 -0.50 6.16 -10.54
N ARG A 57 -0.61 7.41 -10.98
CA ARG A 57 -1.48 7.79 -12.10
C ARG A 57 -0.99 7.16 -13.41
N GLU A 58 0.28 7.31 -13.74
CA GLU A 58 0.87 6.71 -14.94
C GLU A 58 0.71 5.19 -14.93
N LEU A 59 0.92 4.55 -13.78
CA LEU A 59 0.65 3.11 -13.63
C LEU A 59 -0.82 2.78 -13.91
N ASN A 60 -1.78 3.54 -13.36
CA ASN A 60 -3.20 3.31 -13.61
C ASN A 60 -3.55 3.42 -15.11
N GLU A 61 -2.92 4.35 -15.83
CA GLU A 61 -3.15 4.56 -17.27
C GLU A 61 -2.69 3.37 -18.13
N THR A 62 -1.81 2.50 -17.60
CA THR A 62 -1.41 1.25 -18.29
C THR A 62 -2.46 0.14 -18.26
N PHE A 63 -3.47 0.24 -17.37
CA PHE A 63 -4.54 -0.76 -17.27
C PHE A 63 -5.66 -0.51 -18.29
N PRO A 64 -6.43 -1.54 -18.69
CA PRO A 64 -7.61 -1.37 -19.53
C PRO A 64 -8.62 -0.40 -18.91
N SER A 65 -9.34 0.35 -19.75
CA SER A 65 -10.35 1.35 -19.32
C SER A 65 -11.41 0.78 -18.36
N PHE A 66 -11.81 -0.48 -18.57
CA PHE A 66 -12.72 -1.19 -17.66
C PHE A 66 -12.14 -1.38 -16.25
N THR A 67 -10.83 -1.58 -16.10
CA THR A 67 -10.19 -1.72 -14.79
C THR A 67 -9.99 -0.36 -14.13
N GLN A 68 -9.67 0.67 -14.92
CA GLN A 68 -9.42 2.03 -14.42
C GLN A 68 -10.59 2.60 -13.61
N GLN A 69 -11.84 2.22 -13.91
CA GLN A 69 -13.01 2.70 -13.17
C GLN A 69 -13.03 2.27 -11.68
N TYR A 70 -12.34 1.18 -11.34
CA TYR A 70 -12.26 0.63 -9.99
C TYR A 70 -10.94 0.96 -9.28
N LEU A 71 -9.97 1.55 -9.99
CA LEU A 71 -8.70 1.93 -9.41
C LEU A 71 -8.82 3.26 -8.65
N PRO A 72 -8.00 3.47 -7.60
CA PRO A 72 -7.93 4.76 -6.92
C PRO A 72 -7.58 5.86 -7.92
N LYS A 73 -8.35 6.95 -7.91
CA LYS A 73 -8.06 8.12 -8.76
C LYS A 73 -7.08 9.03 -8.04
N TYR A 74 -5.96 9.31 -8.69
CA TYR A 74 -4.98 10.28 -8.24
C TYR A 74 -5.16 11.56 -9.08
N GLY A 75 -5.09 12.72 -8.43
CA GLY A 75 -5.16 14.02 -9.13
C GLY A 75 -4.01 14.18 -10.13
N GLN A 76 -4.08 15.20 -10.97
CA GLN A 76 -2.91 15.64 -11.75
C GLN A 76 -2.09 16.60 -10.90
N PRO A 77 -0.88 16.25 -10.44
CA PRO A 77 -0.07 17.17 -9.67
C PRO A 77 0.47 18.29 -10.58
N GLU A 78 0.64 19.48 -10.01
CA GLU A 78 1.27 20.61 -10.71
C GLU A 78 2.79 20.43 -10.77
N VAL A 79 3.27 19.87 -11.89
CA VAL A 79 4.69 19.69 -12.22
C VAL A 79 4.89 19.73 -13.73
N ASN A 80 5.95 20.38 -14.21
CA ASN A 80 6.19 20.49 -15.66
C ASN A 80 6.56 19.13 -16.28
N ARG A 81 7.47 18.41 -15.63
CA ARG A 81 8.02 17.13 -16.14
C ARG A 81 8.72 16.37 -15.02
N ILE A 82 8.60 15.04 -15.04
CA ILE A 82 9.45 14.14 -14.28
C ILE A 82 10.04 13.11 -15.24
N ASP A 83 11.37 13.06 -15.34
CA ASP A 83 12.06 12.09 -16.17
C ASP A 83 12.49 10.88 -15.33
N ASN A 84 12.45 9.69 -15.95
CA ASN A 84 12.97 8.44 -15.40
C ASN A 84 12.32 7.96 -14.09
N LEU A 85 11.06 8.36 -13.83
CA LEU A 85 10.28 7.97 -12.65
C LEU A 85 9.87 6.49 -12.71
N PRO A 86 10.29 5.65 -11.74
CA PRO A 86 9.80 4.27 -11.65
C PRO A 86 8.39 4.21 -11.05
N VAL A 87 7.78 3.02 -11.06
CA VAL A 87 6.58 2.73 -10.28
C VAL A 87 6.89 2.88 -8.78
N ALA A 88 6.14 3.71 -8.09
CA ALA A 88 6.31 4.03 -6.69
C ALA A 88 5.42 3.16 -5.81
N ILE A 89 6.04 2.45 -4.86
CA ILE A 89 5.35 1.78 -3.76
C ILE A 89 5.44 2.69 -2.53
N VAL A 90 4.32 3.27 -2.14
CA VAL A 90 4.27 4.15 -0.97
C VAL A 90 3.92 3.35 0.27
N VAL A 91 4.76 3.48 1.30
CA VAL A 91 4.53 2.93 2.63
C VAL A 91 4.14 4.07 3.57
N GLU A 92 2.87 4.10 3.99
CA GLU A 92 2.31 5.12 4.88
C GLU A 92 1.87 4.50 6.21
N GLN A 93 1.64 5.33 7.22
CA GLN A 93 1.07 4.91 8.51
C GLN A 93 -0.45 4.76 8.48
N LYS A 94 -1.09 4.74 7.30
CA LYS A 94 -2.53 4.49 7.21
C LYS A 94 -2.83 3.09 7.75
N PRO A 95 -3.83 2.94 8.64
CA PRO A 95 -4.15 1.65 9.21
C PRO A 95 -4.55 0.66 8.10
N ILE A 96 -3.95 -0.52 8.17
CA ILE A 96 -4.21 -1.63 7.27
C ILE A 96 -5.59 -2.20 7.62
N GLY A 97 -6.61 -1.87 6.83
CA GLY A 97 -7.94 -2.50 6.88
C GLY A 97 -8.70 -2.31 8.21
N ARG A 98 -9.74 -1.48 8.20
CA ARG A 98 -10.53 -1.15 9.40
C ARG A 98 -11.50 -2.25 9.87
N ASN A 99 -11.37 -3.47 9.35
CA ASN A 99 -12.26 -4.59 9.69
C ASN A 99 -11.54 -5.50 10.69
N SER A 100 -12.24 -5.89 11.76
CA SER A 100 -11.78 -6.83 12.81
C SER A 100 -11.25 -8.17 12.27
N ARG A 101 -11.60 -8.52 11.02
CA ARG A 101 -11.07 -9.70 10.30
C ARG A 101 -9.70 -9.48 9.63
N SER A 102 -9.18 -8.25 9.63
CA SER A 102 -7.87 -7.91 9.06
C SER A 102 -6.80 -8.11 10.13
N THR A 103 -6.04 -9.19 10.01
CA THR A 103 -4.91 -9.53 10.88
C THR A 103 -3.59 -9.42 10.12
N LEU A 104 -2.47 -9.44 10.85
CA LEU A 104 -1.14 -9.54 10.25
C LEU A 104 -1.04 -10.77 9.32
N ALA A 105 -1.65 -11.89 9.72
CA ALA A 105 -1.60 -13.12 8.94
C ALA A 105 -2.36 -12.99 7.61
N THR A 106 -3.52 -12.34 7.61
CA THR A 106 -4.28 -12.09 6.38
C THR A 106 -3.59 -11.06 5.48
N TYR A 107 -2.94 -10.05 6.06
CA TYR A 107 -2.27 -9.00 5.29
C TYR A 107 -1.00 -9.49 4.59
N THR A 108 -0.18 -10.26 5.28
CA THR A 108 1.06 -10.83 4.74
C THR A 108 0.82 -12.01 3.79
N GLY A 109 -0.42 -12.51 3.70
CA GLY A 109 -0.78 -13.69 2.91
C GLY A 109 -0.40 -15.03 3.57
N ILE A 110 0.35 -15.03 4.67
CA ILE A 110 0.75 -16.26 5.38
C ILE A 110 -0.47 -17.06 5.86
N TYR A 111 -1.58 -16.40 6.15
CA TYR A 111 -2.84 -17.06 6.53
C TYR A 111 -3.29 -18.10 5.51
N SER A 112 -3.20 -17.81 4.21
CA SER A 112 -3.58 -18.77 3.16
C SER A 112 -2.66 -19.99 3.14
N VAL A 113 -1.35 -19.77 3.36
CA VAL A 113 -0.37 -20.85 3.44
C VAL A 113 -0.61 -21.73 4.67
N LEU A 114 -0.84 -21.12 5.84
CA LEU A 114 -1.15 -21.83 7.07
C LEU A 114 -2.40 -22.70 6.90
N ARG A 115 -3.50 -22.15 6.37
CA ARG A 115 -4.74 -22.92 6.13
C ARG A 115 -4.51 -24.11 5.21
N LEU A 116 -3.73 -23.93 4.14
CA LEU A 116 -3.38 -25.03 3.26
C LEU A 116 -2.55 -26.09 4.01
N MET A 117 -1.54 -25.67 4.78
CA MET A 117 -0.70 -26.60 5.56
C MET A 117 -1.53 -27.41 6.56
N PHE A 118 -2.34 -26.75 7.40
CA PHE A 118 -3.20 -27.43 8.38
C PHE A 118 -4.20 -28.40 7.73
N SER A 119 -4.71 -28.08 6.53
CA SER A 119 -5.58 -29.01 5.79
C SER A 119 -4.90 -30.32 5.36
N ARG A 120 -3.56 -30.34 5.29
CA ARG A 120 -2.79 -31.52 4.87
C ARG A 120 -2.20 -32.29 6.04
N ILE A 121 -1.80 -31.58 7.10
CA ILE A 121 -1.10 -32.19 8.25
C ILE A 121 -2.01 -32.41 9.46
N GLY A 122 -3.20 -31.80 9.48
CA GLY A 122 -4.13 -31.87 10.61
C GLY A 122 -4.60 -33.29 10.90
N GLN A 123 -4.53 -33.68 12.17
CA GLN A 123 -5.01 -34.96 12.68
C GLN A 123 -5.93 -34.71 13.89
N PRO A 124 -7.19 -35.19 13.87
CA PRO A 124 -7.85 -35.87 12.76
C PRO A 124 -8.05 -34.93 11.55
N TRP A 125 -8.26 -35.51 10.36
CA TRP A 125 -8.60 -34.71 9.19
C TRP A 125 -10.02 -34.16 9.31
N VAL A 126 -10.17 -32.84 9.23
CA VAL A 126 -11.45 -32.12 9.39
C VAL A 126 -11.94 -31.44 8.11
N GLY A 127 -11.14 -31.46 7.04
CA GLY A 127 -11.50 -30.84 5.76
C GLY A 127 -10.35 -30.10 5.08
N TYR A 128 -10.68 -29.42 3.98
CA TYR A 128 -9.74 -28.59 3.21
C TYR A 128 -9.51 -27.21 3.83
N SER A 129 -8.79 -26.33 3.14
CA SER A 129 -8.33 -25.03 3.65
C SER A 129 -9.44 -24.10 4.15
N GLU A 130 -10.68 -24.32 3.72
CA GLU A 130 -11.88 -23.57 4.10
C GLU A 130 -12.26 -23.80 5.56
N TRP A 131 -12.04 -25.03 6.05
CA TRP A 131 -12.31 -25.43 7.44
C TRP A 131 -11.36 -24.77 8.45
N PHE A 132 -10.23 -24.25 7.97
CA PHE A 132 -9.27 -23.52 8.78
C PHE A 132 -9.43 -22.00 8.63
N SER A 133 -10.54 -21.54 8.05
CA SER A 133 -10.79 -20.13 7.82
C SER A 133 -11.80 -19.55 8.80
N PHE A 134 -11.39 -18.54 9.57
CA PHE A 134 -12.31 -17.73 10.38
C PHE A 134 -13.19 -16.79 9.53
N ASN A 135 -12.91 -16.66 8.23
CA ASN A 135 -13.69 -15.84 7.31
C ASN A 135 -14.75 -16.63 6.52
N LEU A 136 -14.76 -17.97 6.63
CA LEU A 136 -15.66 -18.82 5.86
C LEU A 136 -16.62 -19.60 6.78
N PRO A 137 -17.89 -19.77 6.41
CA PRO A 137 -18.89 -20.45 7.25
C PRO A 137 -18.49 -21.87 7.67
N GLN A 138 -17.70 -22.56 6.85
CA GLN A 138 -17.24 -23.93 7.12
C GLN A 138 -16.27 -24.02 8.31
N GLY A 139 -15.42 -23.00 8.49
CA GLY A 139 -14.37 -22.99 9.52
C GLY A 139 -14.60 -22.00 10.66
N MET A 140 -15.47 -21.01 10.48
CA MET A 140 -15.70 -19.98 11.50
C MET A 140 -16.58 -20.50 12.65
N CYS A 141 -16.31 -20.02 13.87
CA CYS A 141 -17.21 -20.25 15.00
C CYS A 141 -18.57 -19.58 14.73
N PRO A 142 -19.71 -20.29 14.84
CA PRO A 142 -21.03 -19.72 14.55
C PRO A 142 -21.47 -18.67 15.58
N LYS A 143 -20.96 -18.73 16.82
CA LYS A 143 -21.32 -17.79 17.88
C LYS A 143 -20.70 -16.40 17.66
N CYS A 144 -19.39 -16.34 17.42
CA CYS A 144 -18.66 -15.07 17.22
C CYS A 144 -18.44 -14.73 15.74
N GLN A 145 -18.91 -15.58 14.81
CA GLN A 145 -18.72 -15.42 13.36
C GLN A 145 -17.25 -15.19 12.97
N GLY A 146 -16.34 -15.89 13.66
CA GLY A 146 -14.89 -15.79 13.43
C GLY A 146 -14.21 -14.54 13.99
N LEU A 147 -14.90 -13.69 14.75
CA LEU A 147 -14.31 -12.48 15.36
C LEU A 147 -13.51 -12.75 16.64
N GLY A 148 -13.78 -13.88 17.29
CA GLY A 148 -13.14 -14.24 18.56
C GLY A 148 -13.76 -13.59 19.81
N PHE A 149 -14.70 -12.66 19.65
CA PHE A 149 -15.49 -12.04 20.72
C PHE A 149 -16.95 -11.84 20.29
N VAL A 150 -17.83 -11.60 21.27
CA VAL A 150 -19.24 -11.24 21.06
C VAL A 150 -19.52 -10.06 21.97
N ASP A 151 -20.06 -8.97 21.42
CA ASP A 151 -20.62 -7.88 22.22
C ASP A 151 -22.08 -8.23 22.52
N ASP A 152 -22.37 -8.50 23.78
CA ASP A 152 -23.70 -8.85 24.28
C ASP A 152 -24.10 -7.86 25.38
N ILE A 153 -25.39 -7.53 25.47
CA ILE A 153 -25.90 -6.62 26.49
C ILE A 153 -26.45 -7.50 27.62
N ASP A 154 -25.88 -7.38 28.81
CA ASP A 154 -26.40 -8.05 30.01
C ASP A 154 -27.67 -7.31 30.47
N GLU A 155 -28.85 -7.85 30.19
CA GLU A 155 -30.16 -7.27 30.55
C GLU A 155 -30.53 -7.44 32.04
N ARG A 156 -29.55 -7.41 32.95
CA ARG A 156 -29.79 -7.49 34.40
C ARG A 156 -29.99 -6.13 35.07
#